data_AF-A0A0A9GGW7-F1
#
_entry.id   AF-A0A0A9GGW7-F1
#
_cell.length_a   1.000
_cell.length_b   1.000
_cell.length_c   1.000
_cell.angle_alpha   90.00
_cell.angle_beta   90.00
_cell.angle_gamma   90.00
#
_symmetry.space_group_name_H-M   'P 1'
#
loop_
_entity.id
_entity.type
_entity.pdbx_description
1 polymer ?
#
loop_
_entity_poly.entity_id
_entity_poly.type
_entity_poly.pdbx_seq_one_letter_code
_entity_poly.pdbx_strand_id
1 'polypeptide(L)'
;MAEEMLISSWELHQGTSCRGVNWDRHSLTNLRAVVACIGGHRLASLLQHLAVDYRSWSTGMPDLLLWRFLDERGGGEAKLVEVKGPRDQLSEQQRAWILVLMDFGFDVEVCKVSPVSKRR
;
A
#
# COMPACT_ATOMS: atom_id res chain seq x y z
N MET A 1 -0.98 18.69 4.66
CA MET A 1 -0.78 18.70 3.20
C MET A 1 -1.31 17.43 2.51
N ALA A 2 -0.70 16.24 2.66
CA ALA A 2 -1.17 15.04 1.94
C ALA A 2 -2.58 14.57 2.36
N GLU A 3 -2.88 14.61 3.66
CA GLU A 3 -4.22 14.28 4.17
C GLU A 3 -5.28 15.30 3.73
N GLU A 4 -4.95 16.60 3.74
CA GLU A 4 -5.83 17.66 3.26
C GLU A 4 -6.15 17.48 1.77
N MET A 5 -5.15 17.16 0.94
CA MET A 5 -5.34 16.86 -0.48
C MET A 5 -6.27 15.66 -0.69
N LEU A 6 -6.13 14.60 0.12
CA LEU A 6 -7.02 13.45 0.09
C LEU A 6 -8.46 13.84 0.44
N ILE A 7 -8.67 14.61 1.51
CA ILE A 7 -10.00 15.04 1.95
C ILE A 7 -10.66 15.89 0.87
N SER A 8 -9.96 16.91 0.36
CA SER A 8 -10.50 17.78 -0.69
C SER A 8 -10.82 17.00 -1.96
N SER A 9 -9.94 16.08 -2.39
CA SER A 9 -10.21 15.24 -3.57
C SER A 9 -11.39 14.29 -3.35
N TRP A 10 -11.59 13.77 -2.13
CA TRP A 10 -12.73 12.94 -1.80
C TRP A 10 -14.03 13.74 -1.91
N GLU A 11 -14.11 14.88 -1.23
CA GLU A 11 -15.31 15.73 -1.21
C GLU A 11 -15.73 16.21 -2.61
N LEU A 12 -14.75 16.54 -3.46
CA LEU A 12 -15.01 17.05 -4.81
C LEU A 12 -15.41 15.96 -5.82
N HIS A 13 -14.99 14.70 -5.60
CA HIS A 13 -15.05 13.67 -6.65
C HIS A 13 -15.73 12.37 -6.24
N GLN A 14 -16.14 12.19 -4.98
CA GLN A 14 -16.76 10.95 -4.52
C GLN A 14 -17.95 10.55 -5.41
N GLY A 15 -17.97 9.28 -5.84
CA GLY A 15 -18.98 8.74 -6.77
C GLY A 15 -18.65 8.94 -8.25
N THR A 16 -17.62 9.72 -8.60
CA THR A 16 -17.19 9.87 -9.99
C THR A 16 -16.47 8.61 -10.46
N SER A 17 -16.84 8.08 -11.63
CA SER A 17 -16.12 6.95 -12.23
C SER A 17 -14.70 7.39 -12.61
N CYS A 18 -13.69 6.79 -11.98
CA CYS A 18 -12.28 7.07 -12.22
C CYS A 18 -11.48 5.77 -12.22
N ARG A 19 -10.64 5.56 -13.23
CA ARG A 19 -9.81 4.36 -13.30
C ARG A 19 -8.80 4.34 -12.14
N GLY A 20 -8.73 3.22 -11.44
CA GLY A 20 -7.84 3.04 -10.29
C GLY A 20 -8.45 3.50 -8.96
N VAL A 21 -9.66 4.05 -8.95
CA VAL A 21 -10.38 4.45 -7.74
C VAL A 21 -11.59 3.54 -7.55
N ASN A 22 -11.72 2.98 -6.34
CA ASN A 22 -12.90 2.25 -5.90
C ASN A 22 -13.42 2.91 -4.61
N TRP A 23 -14.49 3.69 -4.74
CA TRP A 23 -15.07 4.49 -3.66
C TRP A 23 -15.66 3.64 -2.53
N ASP A 24 -16.06 2.40 -2.81
CA ASP A 24 -16.74 1.53 -1.84
C ASP A 24 -15.77 0.62 -1.08
N ARG A 25 -14.49 0.59 -1.48
CA ARG A 25 -13.50 -0.33 -0.90
C ARG A 25 -13.07 0.09 0.51
N HIS A 26 -12.91 1.39 0.75
CA HIS A 26 -12.40 1.93 2.01
C HIS A 26 -13.06 3.26 2.36
N SER A 27 -13.28 3.51 3.65
CA SER A 27 -13.79 4.80 4.15
C SER A 27 -12.73 5.89 4.10
N LEU A 28 -13.16 7.15 4.00
CA LEU A 28 -12.27 8.30 4.09
C LEU A 28 -11.42 8.28 5.38
N THR A 29 -12.01 7.89 6.51
CA THR A 29 -11.29 7.76 7.79
C THR A 29 -10.11 6.80 7.70
N ASN A 30 -10.31 5.62 7.09
CA ASN A 30 -9.23 4.65 6.91
C ASN A 30 -8.15 5.16 5.96
N LEU A 31 -8.56 5.80 4.85
CA LEU A 31 -7.60 6.37 3.89
C LEU A 31 -6.75 7.48 4.53
N ARG A 32 -7.35 8.35 5.36
CA ARG A 32 -6.64 9.38 6.12
C ARG A 32 -5.60 8.77 7.07
N ALA A 33 -6.00 7.75 7.84
CA ALA A 33 -5.10 7.04 8.75
C ALA A 33 -3.91 6.41 8.00
N VAL A 34 -4.18 5.78 6.86
CA VAL A 34 -3.15 5.19 6.00
C VAL A 34 -2.20 6.26 5.45
N VAL A 35 -2.71 7.37 4.93
CA VAL A 35 -1.89 8.48 4.40
C VAL A 35 -1.01 9.08 5.51
N ALA A 36 -1.54 9.22 6.72
CA ALA A 36 -0.76 9.69 7.87
C ALA A 36 0.38 8.72 8.21
N CYS A 37 0.13 7.41 8.20
CA CYS A 37 1.14 6.39 8.50
C CYS A 37 2.18 6.20 7.40
N ILE A 38 1.78 6.30 6.13
CA ILE A 38 2.71 6.25 4.98
C ILE A 38 3.53 7.55 4.92
N GLY A 39 2.92 8.70 5.14
CA GLY A 39 3.57 10.00 4.97
C GLY A 39 3.66 10.45 3.51
N GLY A 40 3.62 11.76 3.31
CA GLY A 40 3.43 12.37 1.99
C GLY A 40 4.54 12.08 0.97
N HIS A 41 5.80 12.01 1.40
CA HIS A 41 6.93 11.80 0.47
C HIS A 41 6.87 10.43 -0.21
N ARG A 42 6.72 9.36 0.57
CA ARG A 42 6.65 7.98 0.06
C ARG A 42 5.44 7.78 -0.86
N LEU A 43 4.30 8.36 -0.46
CA LEU A 43 3.08 8.34 -1.28
C LEU A 43 3.27 9.10 -2.60
N ALA A 44 3.92 10.26 -2.59
CA ALA A 44 4.19 11.02 -3.80
C ALA A 44 5.09 10.25 -4.78
N SER A 45 6.15 9.60 -4.29
CA SER A 45 7.03 8.77 -5.13
C SER A 45 6.27 7.60 -5.76
N LEU A 46 5.44 6.91 -4.98
CA LEU A 46 4.58 5.82 -5.48
C LEU A 46 3.61 6.31 -6.56
N LEU A 47 2.89 7.41 -6.30
CA LEU A 47 1.91 7.95 -7.24
C LEU A 47 2.57 8.49 -8.51
N GLN A 48 3.74 9.12 -8.39
CA GLN A 48 4.52 9.55 -9.55
C GLN A 48 4.94 8.36 -10.40
N HIS A 49 5.42 7.27 -9.78
CA HIS A 49 5.81 6.05 -10.48
C HIS A 49 4.65 5.43 -11.25
N LEU A 50 3.48 5.33 -10.62
CA LEU A 50 2.25 4.88 -11.26
C LEU A 50 1.78 5.83 -12.38
N ALA A 51 1.98 7.14 -12.23
CA ALA A 51 1.58 8.11 -13.26
C ALA A 51 2.46 8.03 -14.52
N VAL A 52 3.75 7.69 -14.37
CA VAL A 52 4.68 7.55 -15.49
C VAL A 52 4.37 6.32 -16.36
N ASP A 53 4.11 5.17 -15.75
CA ASP A 53 3.76 3.95 -16.50
C ASP A 53 2.76 3.06 -15.75
N TYR A 54 1.51 3.53 -15.67
CA TYR A 54 0.45 2.79 -15.00
C TYR A 54 0.25 1.39 -15.59
N ARG A 55 0.44 1.21 -16.91
CA ARG A 55 0.16 -0.07 -17.55
C ARG A 55 1.07 -1.16 -17.00
N SER A 56 2.38 -0.90 -16.97
CA SER A 56 3.37 -1.87 -16.51
C SER A 56 3.30 -2.10 -14.99
N TRP A 57 2.92 -1.06 -14.23
CA TRP A 57 2.91 -1.12 -12.76
C TRP A 57 1.53 -1.40 -12.15
N SER A 58 0.48 -1.56 -12.96
CA SER A 58 -0.87 -1.88 -12.46
C SER A 58 -1.03 -3.26 -11.81
N THR A 59 -0.01 -4.11 -11.85
CA THR A 59 -0.03 -5.47 -11.27
C THR A 59 1.20 -5.75 -10.42
N GLY A 60 1.11 -6.75 -9.53
CA GLY A 60 2.23 -7.19 -8.69
C GLY A 60 2.51 -6.35 -7.43
N MET A 61 1.63 -5.40 -7.10
CA MET A 61 1.64 -4.68 -5.82
C MET A 61 1.52 -5.68 -4.64
N PRO A 62 2.21 -5.47 -3.50
CA PRO A 62 2.08 -6.34 -2.34
C PRO A 62 0.64 -6.54 -1.87
N ASP A 63 0.33 -7.76 -1.43
CA ASP A 63 -1.03 -8.18 -1.06
C ASP A 63 -1.66 -7.34 0.07
N LEU A 64 -0.85 -6.98 1.07
CA LEU A 64 -1.31 -6.33 2.29
C LEU A 64 -0.61 -4.99 2.51
N LEU A 65 -1.38 -4.05 3.06
CA LEU A 65 -0.88 -2.83 3.69
C LEU A 65 -1.30 -2.86 5.15
N LEU A 66 -0.32 -2.92 6.03
CA LEU A 66 -0.50 -2.83 7.48
C LEU A 66 -0.13 -1.42 7.91
N TRP A 67 -0.85 -0.86 8.88
CA TRP A 67 -0.49 0.42 9.48
C TRP A 67 -0.85 0.42 10.96
N ARG A 68 -0.10 1.19 11.75
CA ARG A 68 -0.43 1.48 13.14
C ARG A 68 0.03 2.87 13.54
N PHE A 69 -0.67 3.45 14.50
CA PHE A 69 -0.19 4.63 15.22
C PHE A 69 0.75 4.16 16.34
N LEU A 70 1.87 4.85 16.49
CA LEU A 70 2.93 4.50 17.45
C LEU A 70 2.75 5.22 18.78
N ASP A 71 2.19 6.42 18.78
CA ASP A 71 1.93 7.19 19.98
C ASP A 71 0.78 8.21 19.79
N GLU A 72 0.32 8.79 20.90
CA GLU A 72 -0.63 9.91 20.89
C GLU A 72 -0.02 11.22 20.35
N ARG A 73 1.30 11.26 20.12
CA ARG A 73 2.05 12.46 19.70
C ARG A 73 2.18 12.60 18.18
N GLY A 74 1.62 11.65 17.41
CA GLY A 74 1.42 11.77 15.98
C GLY A 74 2.34 10.92 15.11
N GLY A 75 3.02 9.93 15.67
CA GLY A 75 3.79 8.95 14.89
C GLY A 75 2.92 7.83 14.31
N GLY A 76 3.13 7.48 13.04
CA GLY A 76 2.52 6.31 12.41
C GLY A 76 3.53 5.54 11.57
N GLU A 77 3.33 4.24 11.45
CA GLU A 77 4.12 3.39 10.56
C GLU A 77 3.20 2.60 9.63
N ALA A 78 3.72 2.30 8.44
CA ALA A 78 3.05 1.48 7.45
C ALA A 78 4.04 0.46 6.90
N LYS A 79 3.56 -0.76 6.68
CA LYS A 79 4.32 -1.88 6.12
C LYS A 79 3.53 -2.52 4.98
N LEU A 80 4.18 -2.73 3.85
CA LEU A 80 3.63 -3.50 2.73
C LEU A 80 4.10 -4.96 2.87
N VAL A 81 3.19 -5.91 2.74
CA VAL A 81 3.50 -7.34 2.93
C VAL A 81 2.99 -8.14 1.74
N GLU A 82 3.90 -8.85 1.10
CA GLU A 82 3.60 -9.85 0.08
C GLU A 82 3.52 -11.22 0.75
N VAL A 83 2.40 -11.92 0.63
CA VAL A 83 2.17 -13.20 1.31
C VAL A 83 2.43 -14.34 0.35
N LYS A 84 3.25 -15.31 0.76
CA LYS A 84 3.57 -16.50 -0.02
C LYS A 84 3.20 -17.77 0.71
N GLY A 85 2.39 -18.59 0.06
CA GLY A 85 2.11 -19.94 0.50
C GLY A 85 3.32 -20.87 0.33
N PRO A 86 3.21 -22.13 0.75
CA PRO A 86 4.34 -23.06 0.86
C PRO A 86 5.06 -23.37 -0.45
N ARG A 87 4.36 -23.20 -1.59
CA ARG A 87 4.87 -23.49 -2.93
C ARG A 87 4.93 -22.23 -3.81
N ASP A 88 4.59 -21.08 -3.25
CA ASP A 88 4.52 -19.85 -4.02
C ASP A 88 5.88 -19.17 -4.03
N GLN A 89 6.22 -18.58 -5.18
CA GLN A 89 7.40 -17.76 -5.36
C GLN A 89 6.99 -16.35 -5.74
N LEU A 90 7.88 -15.40 -5.51
CA LEU A 90 7.72 -14.05 -6.05
C LEU A 90 7.81 -14.10 -7.58
N SER A 91 6.83 -13.48 -8.25
CA SER A 91 6.96 -13.18 -9.67
C SER A 91 7.98 -12.06 -9.90
N GLU A 92 8.48 -11.93 -11.13
CA GLU A 92 9.42 -10.85 -11.47
C GLU A 92 8.81 -9.47 -11.24
N GLN A 93 7.52 -9.28 -11.52
CA GLN A 93 6.82 -8.02 -11.25
C GLN A 93 6.74 -7.70 -9.75
N GLN A 94 6.52 -8.71 -8.90
CA GLN A 94 6.51 -8.54 -7.45
C GLN A 94 7.89 -8.20 -6.91
N ARG A 95 8.94 -8.83 -7.45
CA ARG A 95 10.34 -8.48 -7.11
C ARG A 95 10.65 -7.04 -7.49
N ALA A 96 10.24 -6.61 -8.68
CA ALA A 96 10.41 -5.24 -9.14
C ALA A 96 9.68 -4.25 -8.22
N TRP A 97 8.44 -4.54 -7.83
CA TRP A 97 7.69 -3.72 -6.87
C TRP A 97 8.37 -3.62 -5.52
N ILE A 98 8.84 -4.73 -4.95
CA ILE A 98 9.53 -4.73 -3.65
C ILE A 98 10.76 -3.82 -3.70
N LEU A 99 11.60 -3.94 -4.74
CA LEU A 99 12.81 -3.11 -4.88
C LEU A 99 12.47 -1.62 -4.99
N VAL A 100 11.48 -1.28 -5.81
CA VAL A 100 11.06 0.11 -6.02
C VAL A 100 10.43 0.71 -4.75
N LEU A 101 9.59 -0.05 -4.04
CA LEU A 101 8.98 0.41 -2.79
C LEU A 101 10.02 0.63 -1.69
N MET A 102 11.03 -0.25 -1.61
CA MET A 102 12.16 -0.05 -0.69
C MET A 102 12.96 1.21 -1.04
N ASP A 103 13.21 1.48 -2.32
CA ASP A 103 13.87 2.72 -2.79
C ASP A 103 13.06 3.98 -2.43
N PHE A 104 11.73 3.89 -2.46
CA PHE A 104 10.85 4.96 -2.00
C PHE A 104 10.77 5.10 -0.47
N GLY A 105 11.41 4.21 0.29
CA GLY A 105 11.45 4.25 1.76
C GLY A 105 10.27 3.56 2.46
N PHE A 106 9.53 2.68 1.78
CA PHE A 106 8.54 1.82 2.43
C PHE A 106 9.21 0.69 3.20
N ASP A 107 8.62 0.29 4.33
CA ASP A 107 8.91 -0.99 4.97
C ASP A 107 8.15 -2.08 4.18
N VAL A 108 8.89 -3.03 3.62
CA VAL A 108 8.33 -4.09 2.77
C VAL A 108 8.83 -5.45 3.24
N GLU A 109 7.92 -6.41 3.34
CA GLU A 109 8.23 -7.75 3.83
C GLU A 109 7.58 -8.85 2.98
N VAL A 110 8.23 -10.01 2.91
CA VAL A 110 7.64 -11.22 2.32
C VAL A 110 7.28 -12.19 3.43
N CYS A 111 6.00 -12.35 3.69
CA CYS A 111 5.48 -13.24 4.72
C CYS A 111 5.28 -14.64 4.14
N LYS A 112 6.13 -15.59 4.55
CA LYS A 112 6.01 -17.00 4.15
C LYS A 112 5.14 -17.77 5.14
N VAL A 113 4.04 -18.33 4.66
CA VAL A 113 3.10 -19.10 5.46
C VAL A 113 3.31 -20.59 5.21
N SER A 114 3.55 -21.36 6.28
CA SER A 114 3.68 -22.82 6.25
C SER A 114 2.55 -23.51 7.01
N PRO A 115 2.05 -24.68 6.57
CA PRO A 115 1.08 -25.44 7.33
C PRO A 115 1.70 -25.92 8.63
N VAL A 116 0.97 -25.84 9.74
CA VAL A 116 1.41 -26.44 10.99
C VAL A 116 1.30 -27.96 10.86
N SER A 117 2.43 -28.67 10.95
CA SER A 117 2.38 -30.13 11.04
C SER A 117 1.82 -30.51 12.41
N LYS A 118 0.64 -31.15 12.45
CA LYS A 118 0.16 -31.79 13.67
C LYS A 118 1.01 -33.04 13.87
N ARG A 119 1.98 -32.99 14.80
CA ARG A 119 2.61 -34.22 15.32
C ARG A 119 1.49 -35.09 15.91
N ARG A 120 1.32 -36.30 15.34
CA ARG A 120 0.52 -37.37 15.96
C ARG A 120 1.30 -37.97 17.12
#